data_AF-A0A9D5JRU0-F1
#
_entry.id   AF-A0A9D5JRU0-F1
#
_cell.length_a   1.000
_cell.length_b   1.000
_cell.length_c   1.000
_cell.angle_alpha   90.00
_cell.angle_beta   90.00
_cell.angle_gamma   90.00
#
_symmetry.space_group_name_H-M   'P 1'
#
loop_
_entity.id
_entity.type
_entity.pdbx_description
1 polymer ?
#
loop_
_entity_poly.entity_id
_entity_poly.type
_entity_poly.pdbx_seq_one_letter_code
_entity_poly.pdbx_strand_id
1 'polypeptide(L)'
;MNLQDILVDIHALEEELLAFERKYGIRSETFYAAYSSGEEPENDTWVLDFGEWASVYTTWLTRQAEYREEIQHLQKDVSSLKGLIRIAV
;
A
#
# COMPACT_ATOMS: atom_id res chain seq x y z
N MET A 1 -7.57 15.03 0.71
CA MET A 1 -7.36 14.13 -0.44
C MET A 1 -8.74 13.62 -0.84
N ASN A 2 -9.06 13.56 -2.13
CA ASN A 2 -10.30 12.89 -2.55
C ASN A 2 -10.06 11.38 -2.74
N LEU A 3 -11.12 10.57 -2.84
CA LEU A 3 -11.02 9.12 -2.98
C LEU A 3 -10.16 8.68 -4.19
N GLN A 4 -10.22 9.41 -5.31
CA GLN A 4 -9.43 9.12 -6.51
C GLN A 4 -7.94 9.42 -6.29
N ASP A 5 -7.61 10.49 -5.57
CA ASP A 5 -6.22 10.79 -5.20
C ASP A 5 -5.63 9.67 -4.35
N ILE A 6 -6.37 9.19 -3.34
CA ILE A 6 -5.94 8.06 -2.48
C ILE A 6 -5.73 6.80 -3.33
N LEU A 7 -6.61 6.54 -4.30
CA LEU A 7 -6.46 5.39 -5.18
C LEU A 7 -5.23 5.48 -6.08
N VAL A 8 -4.93 6.68 -6.62
CA VAL A 8 -3.71 6.92 -7.40
C VAL A 8 -2.46 6.71 -6.54
N ASP A 9 -2.45 7.22 -5.30
CA ASP A 9 -1.37 6.98 -4.35
C ASP A 9 -1.18 5.48 -4.07
N ILE A 10 -2.27 4.73 -3.86
CA ILE A 10 -2.22 3.28 -3.64
C ILE A 10 -1.55 2.57 -4.83
N HIS A 11 -1.96 2.88 -6.07
CA HIS A 11 -1.38 2.25 -7.25
C HIS A 11 0.11 2.58 -7.42
N ALA A 12 0.52 3.82 -7.17
CA ALA A 12 1.93 4.20 -7.24
C ALA A 12 2.78 3.41 -6.23
N LEU A 13 2.30 3.30 -4.99
CA LEU A 13 2.97 2.51 -3.95
C LEU A 13 3.00 1.02 -4.30
N GLU A 14 1.96 0.48 -4.93
CA GLU A 14 1.94 -0.92 -5.40
C GLU A 14 2.98 -1.18 -6.49
N GLU A 15 3.21 -0.23 -7.41
CA GLU A 15 4.27 -0.35 -8.42
C GLU A 15 5.66 -0.37 -7.78
N GLU A 16 5.89 0.46 -6.75
CA GLU A 16 7.13 0.46 -5.99
C GLU A 16 7.34 -0.86 -5.22
N LEU A 17 6.31 -1.34 -4.52
CA LEU A 17 6.35 -2.64 -3.84
C LEU A 17 6.65 -3.77 -4.83
N LEU A 18 6.01 -3.77 -6.00
CA LEU A 18 6.27 -4.77 -7.05
C LEU A 18 7.72 -4.74 -7.54
N ALA A 19 8.40 -3.59 -7.54
CA ALA A 19 9.81 -3.52 -7.90
C ALA A 19 10.68 -4.28 -6.88
N PHE A 20 10.41 -4.11 -5.58
CA PHE A 20 11.07 -4.88 -4.53
C PHE A 20 10.75 -6.37 -4.60
N GLU A 21 9.48 -6.74 -4.81
CA GLU A 21 9.08 -8.15 -4.96
C GLU A 21 9.79 -8.84 -6.13
N ARG A 22 9.95 -8.13 -7.25
CA ARG A 22 10.71 -8.64 -8.41
C ARG A 22 12.20 -8.75 -8.14
N LYS A 23 12.78 -7.81 -7.39
CA LYS A 23 14.20 -7.79 -7.04
C LYS A 23 14.57 -8.96 -6.13
N TYR A 24 13.71 -9.28 -5.16
CA TYR A 24 14.02 -10.28 -4.13
C TYR A 24 13.27 -11.60 -4.28
N GLY A 25 12.27 -11.67 -5.15
CA GLY A 25 11.53 -12.90 -5.43
C GLY A 25 10.58 -13.35 -4.32
N ILE A 26 10.24 -12.46 -3.37
CA ILE A 26 9.29 -12.74 -2.29
C ILE A 26 8.27 -11.61 -2.16
N ARG A 27 7.12 -11.93 -1.54
CA ARG A 27 6.01 -11.00 -1.33
C ARG A 27 6.29 -9.97 -0.25
N SER A 28 5.75 -8.76 -0.42
CA SER A 28 5.87 -7.68 0.57
C SER A 28 5.30 -8.09 1.93
N GLU A 29 4.22 -8.87 1.97
CA GLU A 29 3.66 -9.37 3.23
C GLU A 29 4.64 -10.30 3.99
N THR A 30 5.46 -11.06 3.26
CA THR A 30 6.50 -11.92 3.83
C THR A 30 7.66 -11.08 4.37
N PHE A 31 8.11 -10.07 3.63
CA PHE A 31 9.08 -9.09 4.10
C PHE A 31 8.63 -8.43 5.40
N TYR A 32 7.36 -8.02 5.46
CA TYR A 32 6.82 -7.34 6.63
C TYR A 32 6.85 -8.19 7.89
N ALA A 33 6.52 -9.49 7.76
CA ALA A 33 6.53 -10.42 8.87
C ALA A 33 7.95 -10.60 9.44
N ALA A 34 8.94 -10.77 8.56
CA ALA A 34 10.35 -10.88 8.95
C ALA A 34 10.84 -9.60 9.65
N TYR A 35 10.60 -8.43 9.03
CA TYR A 35 10.91 -7.12 9.62
C TYR A 35 10.26 -6.92 11.00
N SER A 36 8.98 -7.24 11.13
CA SER A 36 8.24 -7.10 12.40
C SER A 36 8.73 -8.05 13.49
N SER A 37 9.39 -9.15 13.11
CA SER A 37 10.01 -10.08 14.05
C SER A 37 11.43 -9.69 14.48
N GLY A 38 12.00 -8.62 13.89
CA GLY A 38 13.35 -8.15 14.16
C GLY A 38 14.43 -8.94 13.41
N GLU A 39 14.08 -9.58 12.30
CA GLU A 39 15.06 -10.24 11.43
C GLU A 39 15.90 -9.18 10.70
N GLU A 40 17.21 -9.19 10.94
CA GLU A 40 18.14 -8.26 10.30
C GLU A 40 18.64 -8.86 8.96
N PRO A 41 18.74 -8.06 7.89
CA PRO A 41 19.31 -8.53 6.64
C PRO A 41 20.78 -8.92 6.82
N GLU A 42 21.21 -10.04 6.25
CA GLU A 42 22.61 -10.51 6.35
C GLU A 42 23.61 -9.62 5.61
N ASN A 43 23.14 -8.72 4.74
CA ASN A 43 23.96 -7.89 3.87
C ASN A 43 23.60 -6.41 3.99
N ASP A 44 24.60 -5.56 4.23
CA ASP A 44 24.45 -4.10 4.34
C ASP A 44 23.75 -3.45 3.14
N THR A 45 23.93 -4.00 1.94
CA THR A 45 23.24 -3.50 0.73
C THR A 45 21.74 -3.72 0.78
N TRP A 46 21.27 -4.73 1.52
CA TRP A 46 19.84 -5.01 1.69
C TRP A 46 19.22 -4.13 2.76
N VAL A 47 20.00 -3.64 3.74
CA VAL A 47 19.50 -2.79 4.82
C VAL A 47 18.85 -1.50 4.29
N LEU A 48 19.45 -0.88 3.27
CA LEU A 48 18.90 0.33 2.65
C LEU A 48 17.58 0.04 1.93
N ASP A 49 17.56 -1.00 1.10
CA ASP A 49 16.36 -1.41 0.38
C ASP A 49 15.23 -1.84 1.33
N PHE A 50 15.56 -2.50 2.45
CA PHE A 50 14.60 -2.88 3.48
C PHE A 50 13.98 -1.67 4.16
N GLY A 51 14.77 -0.64 4.47
CA GLY A 51 14.27 0.60 5.07
C GLY A 51 13.33 1.35 4.14
N GLU A 52 13.71 1.47 2.85
CA GLU A 52 12.88 2.08 1.82
C GLU A 52 11.58 1.30 1.62
N TRP A 53 11.68 -0.02 1.41
CA TRP A 53 10.54 -0.90 1.27
C TRP A 53 9.60 -0.82 2.49
N ALA A 54 10.11 -0.80 3.72
CA ALA A 54 9.28 -0.71 4.93
C ALA A 54 8.50 0.61 4.99
N SER A 55 9.13 1.71 4.57
CA SER A 55 8.48 3.02 4.45
C SER A 55 7.35 3.01 3.40
N VAL A 56 7.62 2.44 2.22
CA VAL A 56 6.60 2.29 1.16
C VAL A 56 5.45 1.42 1.63
N TYR A 57 5.74 0.26 2.22
CA TYR A 57 4.72 -0.70 2.65
C TYR A 57 3.82 -0.15 3.77
N THR A 58 4.41 0.52 4.77
CA THR A 58 3.64 1.16 5.85
C THR A 58 2.77 2.30 5.33
N THR A 59 3.28 3.10 4.39
CA THR A 59 2.51 4.15 3.73
C THR A 59 1.35 3.57 2.91
N TRP A 60 1.58 2.46 2.20
CA TRP A 60 0.54 1.74 1.45
C TRP A 60 -0.56 1.23 2.39
N LEU A 61 -0.21 0.65 3.55
CA LEU A 61 -1.19 0.23 4.55
C LEU A 61 -2.04 1.40 5.07
N THR A 62 -1.43 2.55 5.32
CA THR A 62 -2.14 3.77 5.74
C THR A 62 -3.09 4.25 4.67
N ARG A 63 -2.65 4.36 3.40
CA ARG A 63 -3.50 4.78 2.28
C ARG A 63 -4.67 3.80 2.05
N GLN A 64 -4.43 2.50 2.17
CA GLN A 64 -5.47 1.47 2.12
C GLN A 64 -6.51 1.64 3.25
N ALA A 65 -6.07 2.05 4.45
CA ALA A 65 -6.99 2.34 5.56
C ALA A 65 -7.82 3.59 5.28
N GLU A 66 -7.17 4.69 4.87
CA GLU A 66 -7.85 5.95 4.49
C GLU A 66 -8.88 5.72 3.38
N TYR A 67 -8.53 4.94 2.35
CA TYR A 67 -9.47 4.59 1.27
C TYR A 67 -10.72 3.86 1.80
N ARG A 68 -10.52 2.89 2.70
CA ARG A 68 -11.65 2.15 3.32
C ARG A 68 -12.52 3.08 4.15
N GLU A 69 -11.93 3.99 4.92
CA GLU A 69 -12.68 4.96 5.72
C GLU A 69 -13.51 5.88 4.83
N GLU A 70 -12.91 6.45 3.78
CA GLU A 70 -13.61 7.32 2.82
C GLU A 70 -14.76 6.59 2.11
N ILE A 71 -14.58 5.34 1.70
CA ILE A 71 -15.67 4.52 1.15
C ILE A 71 -16.80 4.33 2.17
N GLN A 72 -16.47 4.03 3.42
CA GLN A 72 -17.48 3.88 4.47
C GLN A 72 -18.25 5.17 4.73
N HIS A 73 -17.58 6.33 4.68
CA HIS A 73 -18.22 7.63 4.76
C HIS A 73 -19.20 7.86 3.60
N LEU A 74 -18.77 7.60 2.35
CA LEU A 74 -19.61 7.76 1.16
C LEU A 74 -20.81 6.79 1.14
N GLN A 75 -20.65 5.56 1.66
CA GLN A 75 -21.71 4.57 1.73
C GLN A 75 -22.79 4.88 2.78
N LYS A 76 -22.44 5.59 3.86
CA LYS A 76 -23.43 6.08 4.83
C LYS A 76 -24.40 7.08 4.19
N ASP A 77 -23.92 7.85 3.22
CA ASP A 77 -24.71 8.84 2.49
C ASP A 77 -25.41 8.26 1.24
N VAL A 78 -24.88 7.17 0.67
CA VAL A 78 -25.44 6.52 -0.53
C VAL A 78 -25.46 5.00 -0.37
N SER A 79 -26.65 4.44 -0.12
CA SER A 79 -26.85 3.00 0.15
C SER A 79 -26.63 2.06 -1.04
N SER A 80 -26.01 2.52 -2.14
CA SER A 80 -25.82 1.69 -3.35
C SER A 80 -24.54 2.00 -4.12
N LEU A 81 -24.00 0.96 -4.76
CA LEU A 81 -22.86 1.01 -5.69
C LEU A 81 -23.01 2.06 -6.82
N LYS A 82 -24.25 2.41 -7.21
CA LYS A 82 -24.49 3.43 -8.23
C LYS A 82 -23.96 4.82 -7.85
N GLY A 83 -23.81 5.12 -6.56
CA GLY A 83 -23.23 6.39 -6.10
C GLY A 83 -21.71 6.42 -6.08
N LEU A 84 -21.08 5.24 -6.08
CA LEU A 84 -19.63 5.06 -5.97
C LEU A 84 -18.95 4.87 -7.33
N ILE A 85 -19.62 4.19 -8.26
CA ILE A 85 -19.08 3.95 -9.60
C ILE A 85 -19.15 5.24 -10.40
N ARG A 86 -17.99 5.85 -10.65
CA ARG A 86 -17.81 6.91 -11.64
C ARG A 86 -16.78 6.43 -12.65
N ILE A 87 -17.08 6.60 -13.93
CA ILE A 87 -16.08 6.40 -14.98
C ILE A 87 -15.06 7.52 -14.79
N ALA A 88 -13.82 7.18 -14.45
CA ALA A 88 -12.72 8.12 -14.49
C ALA A 88 -12.52 8.52 -15.96
N VAL A 89 -12.74 9.79 -16.28
CA VAL A 89 -12.54 10.39 -17.62
C VAL A 89 -11.12 10.94 -17.70
#